data_AF-A0A9W8EJR0-F1
#
_entry.id   AF-A0A9W8EJR0-F1
#
_cell.length_a   1.000
_cell.length_b   1.000
_cell.length_c   1.000
_cell.angle_alpha   90.00
_cell.angle_beta   90.00
_cell.angle_gamma   90.00
#
_symmetry.space_group_name_H-M   'P 1'
#
loop_
_entity.id
_entity.type
_entity.pdbx_description
1 polymer ?
#
loop_
_entity_poly.entity_id
_entity_poly.type
_entity_poly.pdbx_seq_one_letter_code
_entity_poly.pdbx_strand_id
1 'polypeptide(L)'
;MKLTITDWWSVAGWKWDVPDDDVCGICRAPFDACCPQCKIPGDDCPLIWGECTHVFHMHCLLKWLEAESSQQQCPMDRRVWVTAS
;
A
#
# COMPACT_ATOMS: atom_id res chain seq x y z
N MET A 1 20.16 31.05 -29.51
CA MET A 1 18.96 31.66 -28.90
C MET A 1 18.76 31.01 -27.53
N LYS A 2 18.58 31.78 -26.46
CA LYS A 2 18.49 31.28 -25.07
C LYS A 2 17.12 31.68 -24.51
N LEU A 3 16.33 30.71 -24.09
CA LEU A 3 15.05 30.93 -23.42
C LEU A 3 15.27 30.90 -21.91
N THR A 4 14.65 31.84 -21.21
CA THR A 4 14.64 31.92 -19.74
C THR A 4 13.21 31.89 -19.24
N ILE A 5 12.90 30.91 -18.40
CA ILE A 5 11.62 30.83 -17.70
C ILE A 5 11.65 31.85 -16.57
N THR A 6 10.68 32.77 -16.53
CA THR A 6 10.59 33.80 -15.49
C THR A 6 9.85 33.29 -14.27
N ASP A 7 8.77 32.52 -14.49
CA ASP A 7 7.87 32.07 -13.45
C ASP A 7 7.34 30.67 -13.78
N TRP A 8 7.23 29.81 -12.76
CA TRP A 8 6.71 28.45 -12.88
C TRP A 8 5.82 28.11 -11.69
N TRP A 9 4.62 27.59 -11.97
CA TRP A 9 3.67 27.13 -10.97
C TRP A 9 3.42 25.63 -11.17
N SER A 10 4.08 24.80 -10.36
CA SER A 10 3.98 23.34 -10.47
C SER A 10 2.84 22.80 -9.61
N VAL A 11 2.10 21.84 -10.17
CA VAL A 11 1.18 20.98 -9.42
C VAL A 11 1.72 19.56 -9.47
N ALA A 12 1.65 18.85 -8.35
CA ALA A 12 2.02 17.45 -8.26
C ALA A 12 0.96 16.66 -7.50
N GLY A 13 0.83 15.38 -7.84
CA GLY A 13 0.14 14.37 -7.04
C GLY A 13 1.16 13.44 -6.41
N TRP A 14 0.79 12.81 -5.31
CA TRP A 14 1.58 11.74 -4.71
C TRP A 14 1.05 10.38 -5.19
N LYS A 15 1.92 9.38 -5.24
CA LYS A 15 1.58 7.97 -5.43
C LYS A 15 2.53 7.11 -4.61
N TRP A 16 2.10 5.92 -4.22
CA TRP A 16 3.02 4.96 -3.61
C TRP A 16 4.07 4.48 -4.62
N ASP A 17 5.31 4.25 -4.15
CA ASP A 17 6.37 3.63 -4.93
C ASP A 17 6.23 2.10 -4.88
N VAL A 18 5.27 1.61 -5.64
CA VAL A 18 4.90 0.20 -5.78
C VAL A 18 4.85 -0.14 -7.27
N PRO A 19 4.98 -1.43 -7.66
CA PRO A 19 4.79 -1.82 -9.06
C PRO A 19 3.47 -1.27 -9.61
N ASP A 20 3.50 -0.72 -10.83
CA ASP A 20 2.34 -0.05 -11.43
C ASP A 20 1.12 -1.00 -11.52
N ASP A 21 -0.08 -0.45 -11.32
CA ASP A 21 -1.38 -1.13 -11.32
C ASP A 21 -1.66 -2.13 -10.17
N ASP A 22 -0.83 -2.18 -9.12
CA ASP A 22 -1.12 -3.09 -8.02
C ASP A 22 -2.24 -2.59 -7.09
N VAL A 23 -3.17 -3.50 -6.85
CA VAL A 23 -4.23 -3.38 -5.83
C VAL A 23 -3.83 -4.22 -4.62
N CYS A 24 -4.36 -3.87 -3.45
CA CYS A 24 -4.20 -4.72 -2.28
C CYS A 24 -4.82 -6.11 -2.56
N GLY A 25 -4.02 -7.18 -2.43
CA GLY A 25 -4.46 -8.56 -2.72
C GLY A 25 -5.62 -9.06 -1.84
N ILE A 26 -5.91 -8.38 -0.73
CA ILE A 26 -6.98 -8.71 0.22
C ILE A 26 -8.27 -7.95 -0.12
N CYS A 27 -8.25 -6.62 -0.13
CA CYS A 27 -9.46 -5.81 -0.34
C CYS A 27 -9.72 -5.41 -1.79
N ARG A 28 -8.76 -5.66 -2.70
CA ARG A 28 -8.80 -5.30 -4.13
C ARG A 28 -8.95 -3.80 -4.41
N ALA A 29 -8.82 -2.94 -3.41
CA ALA A 29 -8.74 -1.50 -3.60
C ALA A 29 -7.33 -1.10 -4.08
N PRO A 30 -7.20 -0.05 -4.92
CA PRO A 30 -5.91 0.55 -5.26
C PRO A 30 -5.17 0.99 -3.99
N PHE A 31 -3.85 0.95 -4.01
CA PHE A 31 -3.04 1.36 -2.86
C PHE A 31 -3.13 2.85 -2.52
N ASP A 32 -3.41 3.70 -3.50
CA ASP A 32 -3.66 5.13 -3.28
C ASP A 32 -5.07 5.41 -2.71
N ALA A 33 -5.93 4.39 -2.63
CA ALA A 33 -7.29 4.50 -2.13
C ALA A 33 -7.42 3.93 -0.71
N CYS A 34 -8.46 4.38 0.02
CA CYS A 34 -8.78 3.84 1.32
C CYS A 34 -9.15 2.35 1.25
N CYS A 35 -8.66 1.56 2.20
CA CYS A 35 -9.23 0.23 2.42
C CYS A 35 -10.70 0.33 2.88
N PRO A 36 -11.51 -0.75 2.77
CA PRO A 36 -12.94 -0.72 3.11
C PRO A 36 -13.27 -0.35 4.55
N GLN A 37 -12.28 -0.43 5.45
CA GLN A 37 -12.41 -0.08 6.86
C GLN A 37 -12.14 1.41 7.15
N CYS A 38 -11.47 2.10 6.22
CA CYS A 38 -11.12 3.51 6.35
C CYS A 38 -12.14 4.37 5.60
N LYS A 39 -12.73 5.35 6.29
CA LYS A 39 -13.66 6.31 5.67
C LYS A 39 -12.98 7.49 5.01
N ILE A 40 -11.81 7.88 5.50
CA ILE A 40 -11.10 9.08 5.08
C ILE A 40 -9.64 8.68 4.81
N PRO A 41 -9.03 9.15 3.69
CA PRO A 41 -7.62 8.92 3.45
C PRO A 41 -6.78 9.66 4.51
N GLY A 42 -5.71 9.03 4.99
CA GLY A 42 -4.85 9.57 6.03
C GLY A 42 -3.87 8.54 6.56
N ASP A 43 -3.17 8.90 7.64
CA ASP A 43 -2.06 8.12 8.21
C ASP A 43 -2.51 6.84 8.94
N ASP A 44 -3.82 6.64 9.10
CA ASP A 44 -4.40 5.51 9.85
C ASP A 44 -4.27 4.16 9.12
N CYS A 45 -3.99 4.14 7.81
CA CYS A 45 -3.88 2.90 7.05
C CYS A 45 -2.77 2.95 6.01
N PRO A 46 -1.49 2.96 6.45
CA PRO A 46 -0.37 2.93 5.54
C PRO A 46 -0.29 1.56 4.85
N LEU A 47 0.52 1.52 3.79
CA LEU A 47 0.96 0.27 3.22
C LEU A 47 2.00 -0.40 4.13
N ILE A 48 1.97 -1.72 4.15
CA ILE A 48 2.97 -2.55 4.84
C ILE A 48 3.57 -3.50 3.82
N TRP A 49 4.90 -3.54 3.80
CA TRP A 49 5.70 -4.44 2.98
C TRP A 49 6.10 -5.66 3.80
N GLY A 50 5.99 -6.84 3.22
CA GLY A 50 6.59 -8.05 3.77
C GLY A 50 8.01 -8.25 3.24
N GLU A 51 8.85 -8.97 3.98
CA GLU A 51 10.14 -9.47 3.45
C GLU A 51 9.95 -10.32 2.19
N CYS A 52 8.75 -10.89 2.01
CA CYS A 52 8.32 -11.59 0.81
C CYS A 52 7.95 -10.69 -0.37
N THR A 53 8.27 -9.39 -0.31
CA THR A 53 7.99 -8.34 -1.31
C THR A 53 6.51 -8.06 -1.59
N HIS A 54 5.57 -8.72 -0.92
CA HIS A 54 4.14 -8.45 -1.04
C HIS A 54 3.72 -7.25 -0.19
N VAL A 55 2.80 -6.44 -0.72
CA VAL A 55 2.34 -5.20 -0.11
C VAL A 55 0.84 -5.26 0.15
N PHE A 56 0.41 -4.78 1.31
CA PHE A 56 -1.00 -4.73 1.69
C PHE A 56 -1.31 -3.44 2.46
N HIS A 57 -2.59 -3.06 2.49
CA HIS A 57 -3.07 -2.11 3.50
C HIS A 57 -2.92 -2.70 4.89
N MET A 58 -2.44 -1.91 5.85
CA MET A 58 -2.25 -2.33 7.25
C MET A 58 -3.48 -3.02 7.84
N HIS A 59 -4.65 -2.40 7.77
CA HIS A 59 -5.88 -2.98 8.34
C HIS A 59 -6.29 -4.29 7.67
N CYS A 60 -6.05 -4.43 6.37
CA CYS A 60 -6.36 -5.66 5.66
C CYS A 60 -5.46 -6.80 6.10
N LEU A 61 -4.16 -6.54 6.25
CA LEU A 61 -3.18 -7.52 6.70
C LEU A 61 -3.39 -7.92 8.16
N LEU A 62 -3.58 -6.96 9.07
CA LEU A 62 -3.79 -7.26 10.49
C LEU A 62 -5.03 -8.16 10.69
N LYS A 63 -6.13 -7.81 10.03
CA LYS A 63 -7.36 -8.63 10.06
C LYS A 63 -7.13 -10.05 9.52
N TRP A 64 -6.26 -10.20 8.51
CA TRP A 64 -5.89 -11.51 7.99
C TRP A 64 -5.07 -12.31 9.02
N LEU A 65 -4.04 -11.70 9.60
CA LEU A 65 -3.16 -12.36 10.57
C LEU A 65 -3.86 -12.71 11.90
N GLU A 66 -4.91 -11.97 12.28
CA GLU A 66 -5.75 -12.28 13.43
C GLU A 66 -6.63 -13.54 13.23
N ALA A 67 -6.93 -13.90 11.98
CA ALA A 67 -7.70 -15.11 11.71
C ALA A 67 -6.86 -16.37 11.97
N GLU A 68 -7.33 -17.28 12.83
CA GLU A 68 -6.61 -18.53 13.17
C GLU A 68 -6.25 -19.38 11.94
N SER A 69 -7.10 -19.35 10.90
CA SER A 69 -6.86 -20.08 9.65
C SER A 69 -5.68 -19.56 8.84
N SER A 70 -5.24 -18.32 9.07
CA SER A 70 -4.11 -17.71 8.35
C SER A 70 -2.76 -18.30 8.73
N GLN A 71 -2.64 -18.88 9.94
CA GLN A 71 -1.38 -19.37 10.50
C GLN A 71 -0.26 -18.32 10.47
N GLN A 72 -0.61 -17.03 10.56
CA GLN A 72 0.29 -15.89 10.40
C GLN A 72 1.08 -15.88 9.09
N GLN A 73 0.50 -16.42 8.02
CA GLN A 73 1.13 -16.48 6.71
C GLN A 73 0.69 -15.34 5.80
N CYS A 74 1.57 -14.94 4.88
CA CYS A 74 1.25 -14.04 3.79
C CYS A 74 0.10 -14.61 2.93
N PRO A 75 -0.92 -13.79 2.57
CA PRO A 75 -2.03 -14.24 1.74
C PRO A 75 -1.65 -14.76 0.35
N MET A 76 -0.51 -14.32 -0.19
CA MET A 76 -0.12 -14.55 -1.59
C MET A 76 0.79 -15.77 -1.75
N ASP A 77 1.78 -15.94 -0.87
CA ASP A 77 2.79 -16.99 -0.99
C ASP A 77 2.83 -17.98 0.17
N ARG A 78 1.98 -17.79 1.19
CA ARG A 78 1.86 -18.64 2.39
C ARG A 78 3.13 -18.78 3.23
N ARG A 79 4.12 -17.90 3.05
CA ARG A 79 5.27 -17.82 3.95
C ARG A 79 4.86 -17.12 5.25
N VAL A 80 5.53 -17.44 6.37
CA VAL A 80 5.30 -16.72 7.63
C VAL A 80 5.52 -15.23 7.39
N TRP A 81 4.56 -14.41 7.81
CA TRP A 81 4.62 -12.97 7.61
C TRP A 81 5.69 -12.34 8.50
N VAL A 82 6.59 -11.58 7.88
CA VAL A 82 7.56 -10.72 8.55
C VAL A 82 7.51 -9.36 7.88
N THR A 83 7.25 -8.32 8.67
CA THR A 83 7.22 -6.94 8.18
C THR A 83 8.63 -6.51 7.81
N ALA A 84 8.79 -5.99 6.59
CA ALA A 84 10.05 -5.41 6.15
C ALA A 84 10.39 -4.17 6.99
N SER A 85 11.65 -4.07 7.41
CA SER A 85 12.20 -2.94 8.17
C SER A 85 12.60 -1.77 7.30
#